data_AF-A0A0S2I4G6-F1
#
_entry.id   AF-A0A0S2I4G6-F1
#
_cell.length_a   1.000
_cell.length_b   1.000
_cell.length_c   1.000
_cell.angle_alpha   90.00
_cell.angle_beta   90.00
_cell.angle_gamma   90.00
#
_symmetry.space_group_name_H-M   'P 1'
#
loop_
_entity.id
_entity.type
_entity.pdbx_description
1 polymer ?
#
loop_
_entity_poly.entity_id
_entity_poly.type
_entity_poly.pdbx_seq_one_letter_code
_entity_poly.pdbx_strand_id
1 'polypeptide(L)'
;MFINQLENISTMKKILVVLTAIILSSGSSVLMSQNTITTIKGDVFSTSEFEILNENNYKELKYLNTKGKYRFIDLDDVYSIKTRKEKSVVYQPQGEFDLTKDQMKNLVQGRIEGKDAGSFWAPFLITYAATSSMGFLDQGDLFAAPLVPLGTTITIGIFGWTAKPKVPTNNEYYTNGYKEQRAFRMIKASLLGGGAGLITAAGINILRNN
;
A
#
# COMPACT_ATOMS: atom_id res chain seq x y z
N MET A 1 6.32 11.18 60.58
CA MET A 1 6.86 11.12 59.20
C MET A 1 6.34 9.92 58.40
N PHE A 2 6.19 8.72 59.00
CA PHE A 2 5.67 7.51 58.32
C PHE A 2 4.18 7.56 57.92
N ILE A 3 3.32 8.23 58.70
CA ILE A 3 1.86 8.27 58.42
C ILE A 3 1.57 9.05 57.12
N ASN A 4 2.22 10.19 56.90
CA ASN A 4 2.09 10.98 55.67
C ASN A 4 2.61 10.24 54.42
N GLN A 5 3.54 9.29 54.58
CA GLN A 5 4.01 8.46 53.45
C GLN A 5 2.99 7.38 53.08
N LEU A 6 2.29 6.79 54.06
CA LEU A 6 1.26 5.78 53.81
C LEU A 6 0.00 6.38 53.14
N GLU A 7 -0.42 7.57 53.54
CA GLU A 7 -1.52 8.30 52.88
C GLU A 7 -1.19 8.67 51.43
N ASN A 8 0.05 9.09 51.17
CA ASN A 8 0.51 9.38 49.80
C ASN A 8 0.51 8.14 48.89
N ILE A 9 0.86 6.97 49.42
CA ILE A 9 0.84 5.71 48.66
C ILE A 9 -0.60 5.29 48.33
N SER A 10 -1.53 5.43 49.29
CA SER A 10 -2.97 5.15 49.07
C SER A 10 -3.57 6.07 48.00
N THR A 11 -3.22 7.36 48.07
CA THR A 11 -3.71 8.38 47.14
C THR A 11 -3.13 8.19 45.74
N MET A 12 -1.84 7.87 45.62
CA MET A 12 -1.22 7.51 44.33
C MET A 12 -1.84 6.28 43.69
N LYS A 13 -2.18 5.23 44.46
CA LYS A 13 -2.85 4.04 43.93
C LYS A 13 -4.24 4.37 43.38
N LYS A 14 -5.00 5.23 44.06
CA LYS A 14 -6.33 5.68 43.60
C LYS A 14 -6.21 6.52 42.32
N ILE A 15 -5.24 7.44 42.26
CA ILE A 15 -4.97 8.25 41.06
C ILE A 15 -4.59 7.35 39.89
N LEU A 16 -3.71 6.36 40.11
CA LEU A 16 -3.30 5.41 39.08
C LEU A 16 -4.50 4.62 38.55
N VAL A 17 -5.35 4.07 39.44
CA VAL A 17 -6.55 3.32 39.04
C VAL A 17 -7.52 4.19 38.23
N VAL A 18 -7.72 5.45 38.62
CA VAL A 18 -8.57 6.40 37.88
C VAL A 18 -7.97 6.73 36.52
N LEU A 19 -6.65 6.93 36.41
CA LEU A 19 -5.95 7.13 35.14
C LEU A 19 -6.08 5.90 34.22
N THR A 20 -5.89 4.70 34.74
CA THR A 20 -6.06 3.46 33.96
C THR A 20 -7.50 3.29 33.51
N ALA A 21 -8.48 3.61 34.35
CA ALA A 21 -9.91 3.55 34.01
C ALA A 21 -10.29 4.60 32.95
N ILE A 22 -9.74 5.82 33.01
CA ILE A 22 -9.92 6.84 31.97
C ILE A 22 -9.29 6.37 30.66
N ILE A 23 -8.08 5.82 30.67
CA ILE A 23 -7.42 5.29 29.46
C ILE A 23 -8.24 4.14 28.85
N LEU A 24 -8.76 3.22 29.68
CA LEU A 24 -9.59 2.09 29.24
C LEU A 24 -10.97 2.53 28.71
N SER A 25 -11.57 3.59 29.29
CA SER A 25 -12.88 4.13 28.85
C SER A 25 -12.78 5.13 27.70
N SER A 26 -11.60 5.71 27.44
CA SER A 26 -11.32 6.54 26.26
C SER A 26 -11.04 5.69 25.01
N GLY A 27 -10.58 4.45 25.21
CA GLY A 27 -10.24 3.50 24.15
C GLY A 27 -11.44 2.81 23.49
N SER A 28 -12.65 2.97 24.03
CA SER A 28 -13.90 2.44 23.45
C SER A 28 -14.54 3.41 22.46
N SER A 29 -13.73 4.24 21.80
CA SER A 29 -14.16 5.06 20.67
C SER A 29 -14.48 4.16 19.48
N VAL A 30 -15.76 3.81 19.38
CA VAL A 30 -16.49 3.55 18.15
C VAL A 30 -15.74 2.59 17.20
N LEU A 31 -15.98 1.28 17.39
CA LEU A 31 -15.90 0.31 16.29
C LEU A 31 -16.94 0.71 15.24
N MET A 32 -16.66 1.79 14.51
CA MET A 32 -17.46 2.24 13.39
C MET A 32 -17.36 1.13 12.35
N SER A 33 -18.51 0.77 11.80
CA SER A 33 -18.59 -0.18 10.70
C SER A 33 -17.67 0.30 9.59
N GLN A 34 -16.56 -0.37 9.37
CA GLN A 34 -15.74 -0.02 8.22
C GLN A 34 -16.30 -0.75 7.00
N ASN A 35 -16.86 0.01 6.08
CA ASN A 35 -17.15 -0.46 4.74
C ASN A 35 -15.81 -0.70 4.03
N THR A 36 -15.74 -1.69 3.16
CA THR A 36 -14.52 -2.01 2.40
C THR A 36 -14.78 -1.80 0.93
N ILE A 37 -13.95 -0.98 0.29
CA ILE A 37 -13.98 -0.76 -1.15
C ILE A 37 -12.82 -1.55 -1.75
N THR A 38 -13.12 -2.32 -2.80
CA THR A 38 -12.12 -3.03 -3.61
C THR A 38 -12.16 -2.46 -5.02
N THR A 39 -11.02 -2.00 -5.51
CA THR A 39 -10.86 -1.47 -6.88
C THR A 39 -10.55 -2.58 -7.88
N ILE A 40 -10.75 -2.30 -9.17
CA ILE A 40 -10.29 -3.21 -10.25
C ILE A 40 -8.76 -3.41 -10.24
N LYS A 41 -8.00 -2.46 -9.69
CA LYS A 41 -6.53 -2.56 -9.51
C LYS A 41 -6.13 -3.49 -8.34
N GLY A 42 -7.09 -4.03 -7.60
CA GLY A 42 -6.84 -4.89 -6.43
C GLY A 42 -6.43 -4.12 -5.18
N ASP A 43 -6.64 -2.80 -5.13
CA ASP A 43 -6.54 -2.04 -3.88
C ASP A 43 -7.78 -2.25 -3.03
N VAL A 44 -7.55 -2.58 -1.76
CA VAL A 44 -8.60 -2.78 -0.75
C VAL A 44 -8.39 -1.75 0.35
N PHE A 45 -9.42 -0.95 0.64
CA PHE A 45 -9.35 0.05 1.70
C PHE A 45 -10.67 0.17 2.45
N SER A 46 -10.54 0.50 3.73
CA SER A 46 -11.65 0.73 4.63
C SER A 46 -12.11 2.19 4.61
N THR A 47 -13.42 2.40 4.70
CA THR A 47 -14.04 3.71 4.86
C THR A 47 -15.23 3.63 5.82
N SER A 48 -15.45 4.68 6.62
CA SER A 48 -16.63 4.78 7.48
C SER A 48 -17.88 5.17 6.69
N GLU A 49 -17.71 5.97 5.63
CA GLU A 49 -18.80 6.62 4.90
C GLU A 49 -18.46 6.68 3.41
N PHE A 50 -19.43 6.34 2.57
CA PHE A 50 -19.33 6.53 1.13
C PHE A 50 -20.69 6.92 0.56
N GLU A 51 -20.66 7.60 -0.57
CA GLU A 51 -21.82 8.07 -1.33
C GLU A 51 -21.52 7.88 -2.82
N ILE A 52 -22.50 7.39 -3.57
CA ILE A 52 -22.40 7.29 -5.03
C ILE A 52 -23.06 8.54 -5.61
N LEU A 53 -22.24 9.37 -6.24
CA LEU A 53 -22.67 10.59 -6.92
C LEU A 53 -22.91 10.25 -8.40
N ASN A 54 -24.03 10.74 -8.93
CA ASN A 54 -24.42 10.48 -10.31
C ASN A 54 -24.88 11.81 -10.92
N GLU A 55 -23.92 12.58 -11.43
CA GLU A 55 -24.15 13.91 -12.00
C GLU A 55 -23.60 13.96 -13.43
N ASN A 56 -24.39 14.47 -14.38
CA ASN A 56 -23.96 14.76 -15.75
C ASN A 56 -23.25 13.61 -16.49
N ASN A 57 -23.78 12.38 -16.38
CA ASN A 57 -23.22 11.14 -16.95
C ASN A 57 -21.91 10.63 -16.32
N TYR A 58 -21.40 11.28 -15.26
CA TYR A 58 -20.27 10.78 -14.49
C TYR A 58 -20.77 10.11 -13.20
N LYS A 59 -20.34 8.86 -13.01
CA LYS A 59 -20.62 8.10 -11.78
C LYS A 59 -19.35 8.06 -10.95
N GLU A 60 -19.36 8.75 -9.82
CA GLU A 60 -18.23 8.77 -8.90
C GLU A 60 -18.63 8.21 -7.54
N LEU A 61 -17.68 7.59 -6.86
CA LEU A 61 -17.79 7.22 -5.47
C LEU A 61 -17.00 8.20 -4.62
N LYS A 62 -17.72 8.97 -3.81
CA LYS A 62 -17.15 9.83 -2.76
C LYS A 62 -17.02 9.00 -1.49
N TYR A 63 -15.86 9.02 -0.85
CA TYR A 63 -15.61 8.27 0.39
C TYR A 63 -14.77 9.05 1.39
N LEU A 64 -14.99 8.80 2.68
CA LEU A 64 -14.17 9.35 3.75
C LEU A 64 -12.97 8.45 3.99
N ASN A 65 -11.75 8.96 3.76
CA ASN A 65 -10.55 8.18 4.03
C ASN A 65 -10.25 8.07 5.53
N THR A 66 -9.31 7.21 5.90
CA THR A 66 -8.86 7.01 7.29
C THR A 66 -8.24 8.26 7.93
N LYS A 67 -7.93 9.31 7.14
CA LYS A 67 -7.42 10.61 7.61
C LYS A 67 -8.53 11.66 7.75
N GLY A 68 -9.80 11.28 7.66
CA GLY A 68 -10.94 12.19 7.75
C GLY A 68 -11.10 13.16 6.58
N LYS A 69 -10.52 12.85 5.41
CA LYS A 69 -10.66 13.65 4.19
C LYS A 69 -11.50 12.92 3.15
N TYR A 70 -12.45 13.63 2.54
CA TYR A 70 -13.19 13.11 1.40
C TYR A 70 -12.28 12.92 0.19
N ARG A 71 -12.47 11.80 -0.49
CA ARG A 71 -11.80 11.41 -1.73
C ARG A 71 -12.85 10.93 -2.72
N PHE A 72 -12.50 11.01 -3.99
CA PHE A 72 -13.34 10.62 -5.10
C PHE A 72 -12.61 9.54 -5.90
N ILE A 73 -13.35 8.56 -6.37
CA ILE A 73 -12.89 7.54 -7.29
C ILE A 73 -13.98 7.32 -8.33
N ASP A 74 -13.59 7.14 -9.58
CA ASP A 74 -14.53 6.76 -10.63
C ASP A 74 -15.21 5.43 -10.23
N LEU A 75 -16.53 5.33 -10.42
CA LEU A 75 -17.25 4.10 -10.10
C LEU A 75 -16.80 2.95 -11.01
N ASP A 76 -16.31 3.25 -12.22
CA ASP A 76 -15.77 2.25 -13.15
C ASP A 76 -14.44 1.65 -12.65
N ASP A 77 -13.72 2.39 -11.79
CA ASP A 77 -12.53 1.89 -11.09
C ASP A 77 -12.87 1.03 -9.85
N VAL A 78 -14.16 0.90 -9.49
CA VAL A 78 -14.62 0.15 -8.32
C VAL A 78 -15.10 -1.24 -8.72
N TYR A 79 -14.43 -2.28 -8.21
CA TYR A 79 -14.86 -3.66 -8.43
C TYR A 79 -16.02 -4.08 -7.51
N SER A 80 -15.86 -3.89 -6.19
CA SER A 80 -16.87 -4.27 -5.22
C SER A 80 -16.85 -3.41 -3.97
N ILE A 81 -18.02 -3.26 -3.35
CA ILE A 81 -18.19 -2.59 -2.07
C ILE A 81 -18.77 -3.61 -1.09
N LYS A 82 -18.08 -3.82 0.02
CA LYS A 82 -18.55 -4.64 1.13
C LYS A 82 -18.99 -3.74 2.27
N THR A 83 -20.29 -3.72 2.53
CA THR A 83 -20.87 -3.12 3.73
C THR A 83 -20.91 -4.16 4.86
N ARG A 84 -21.29 -3.74 6.07
CA ARG A 84 -21.44 -4.64 7.23
C ARG A 84 -22.36 -5.84 6.99
N LYS A 85 -23.33 -5.70 6.09
CA LYS A 85 -24.40 -6.69 5.87
C LYS A 85 -24.24 -7.44 4.55
N GLU A 86 -23.57 -6.86 3.56
CA GLU A 86 -23.58 -7.39 2.20
C GLU A 86 -22.34 -6.98 1.41
N LYS A 87 -21.88 -7.88 0.53
CA LYS A 87 -20.88 -7.58 -0.50
C LYS A 87 -21.59 -7.42 -1.84
N SER A 88 -21.57 -6.20 -2.38
CA SER A 88 -22.10 -5.90 -3.71
C SER A 88 -20.96 -5.77 -4.72
N VAL A 89 -21.06 -6.49 -5.84
CA VAL A 89 -20.16 -6.32 -6.99
C VAL A 89 -20.71 -5.17 -7.84
N VAL A 90 -19.94 -4.09 -7.91
CA VAL A 90 -20.32 -2.87 -8.63
C VAL A 90 -19.94 -2.97 -10.10
N TYR A 91 -18.81 -3.64 -10.40
CA TYR A 91 -18.31 -3.80 -11.75
C TYR A 91 -19.32 -4.43 -12.71
N GLN A 92 -19.47 -3.80 -13.87
CA GLN A 92 -20.23 -4.31 -15.01
C GLN A 92 -19.43 -4.07 -16.28
N PRO A 93 -19.31 -5.08 -17.17
CA PRO A 93 -18.71 -4.87 -18.49
C PRO A 93 -19.57 -3.88 -19.27
N GLN A 94 -18.94 -2.88 -19.88
CA GLN A 94 -19.58 -1.83 -20.66
C GLN A 94 -19.46 -2.09 -22.17
N GLY A 95 -18.49 -2.91 -22.60
CA GLY A 95 -18.30 -3.31 -23.99
C GLY A 95 -17.96 -4.79 -24.18
N GLU A 96 -17.92 -5.21 -25.44
CA GLU A 96 -17.63 -6.61 -25.83
C GLU A 96 -16.18 -7.06 -25.50
N PHE A 97 -15.27 -6.11 -25.35
CA PHE A 97 -13.86 -6.36 -25.02
C PHE A 97 -13.60 -6.36 -23.50
N ASP A 98 -14.60 -6.02 -22.69
CA ASP A 98 -14.44 -5.98 -21.24
C ASP A 98 -14.49 -7.39 -20.65
N LEU A 99 -13.74 -7.57 -19.57
CA LEU A 99 -13.73 -8.84 -18.85
C LEU A 99 -15.11 -9.14 -18.29
N THR A 100 -15.54 -10.39 -18.37
CA THR A 100 -16.75 -10.83 -17.68
C THR A 100 -16.59 -10.68 -16.16
N LYS A 101 -17.70 -10.66 -15.42
CA LYS A 101 -17.67 -10.52 -13.96
C LYS A 101 -16.79 -11.59 -13.29
N ASP A 102 -16.83 -12.83 -13.77
CA ASP A 102 -16.00 -13.91 -13.23
C ASP A 102 -14.53 -13.77 -13.60
N GLN A 103 -14.21 -13.33 -14.83
CA GLN A 103 -12.84 -13.06 -15.24
C GLN A 103 -12.24 -11.91 -14.41
N MET A 104 -12.98 -10.82 -14.25
CA MET A 104 -12.58 -9.68 -13.42
C MET A 104 -12.43 -10.07 -11.95
N LYS A 105 -13.33 -10.88 -11.40
CA LYS A 105 -13.21 -11.42 -10.04
C LYS A 105 -11.88 -12.14 -9.83
N ASN A 106 -11.52 -13.04 -10.74
CA ASN A 106 -10.29 -13.79 -10.68
C ASN A 106 -9.07 -12.88 -10.83
N LEU A 107 -9.11 -11.92 -11.76
CA LEU A 107 -8.05 -10.92 -11.95
C LEU A 107 -7.82 -10.09 -10.68
N VAL A 108 -8.88 -9.52 -10.10
CA VAL A 108 -8.82 -8.69 -8.89
C VAL A 108 -8.29 -9.50 -7.70
N GLN A 109 -8.76 -10.74 -7.53
CA GLN A 109 -8.24 -11.62 -6.50
C GLN A 109 -6.75 -11.90 -6.69
N GLY A 110 -6.34 -12.19 -7.92
CA GLY A 110 -4.94 -12.35 -8.29
C GLY A 110 -4.13 -11.10 -7.90
N ARG A 111 -4.59 -9.90 -8.26
CA ARG A 111 -3.93 -8.63 -7.93
C ARG A 111 -3.78 -8.43 -6.43
N ILE A 112 -4.83 -8.68 -5.63
CA ILE A 112 -4.75 -8.56 -4.16
C ILE A 112 -3.65 -9.48 -3.60
N GLU A 113 -3.67 -10.75 -3.98
CA GLU A 113 -2.69 -11.73 -3.48
C GLU A 113 -1.27 -11.47 -4.02
N GLY A 114 -1.16 -10.98 -5.26
CA GLY A 114 0.10 -10.57 -5.88
C GLY A 114 0.73 -9.38 -5.17
N LYS A 115 -0.10 -8.40 -4.79
CA LYS A 115 0.32 -7.26 -3.96
C LYS A 115 0.92 -7.76 -2.67
N ASP A 116 0.22 -8.61 -1.92
CA ASP A 116 0.67 -9.09 -0.60
C ASP A 116 1.92 -9.97 -0.69
N ALA A 117 2.10 -10.69 -1.80
CA ALA A 117 3.27 -11.52 -2.02
C ALA A 117 4.51 -10.74 -2.52
N GLY A 118 4.33 -9.55 -3.11
CA GLY A 118 5.43 -8.70 -3.55
C GLY A 118 6.21 -8.11 -2.38
N SER A 119 7.53 -8.36 -2.34
CA SER A 119 8.41 -7.74 -1.34
C SER A 119 8.64 -6.27 -1.69
N PHE A 120 8.48 -5.37 -0.71
CA PHE A 120 8.85 -3.96 -0.87
C PHE A 120 10.33 -3.73 -0.51
N TRP A 121 10.75 -4.18 0.67
CA TRP A 121 12.06 -3.83 1.21
C TRP A 121 13.22 -4.44 0.45
N ALA A 122 13.11 -5.67 -0.04
CA ALA A 122 14.24 -6.29 -0.75
C ALA A 122 14.57 -5.57 -2.06
N PRO A 123 13.62 -5.31 -2.99
CA PRO A 123 13.87 -4.48 -4.17
C PRO A 123 14.39 -3.08 -3.86
N PHE A 124 13.82 -2.44 -2.83
CA PHE A 124 14.23 -1.12 -2.38
C PHE A 124 15.70 -1.11 -1.96
N LEU A 125 16.09 -2.00 -1.03
CA LEU A 125 17.43 -2.06 -0.47
C LEU A 125 18.49 -2.46 -1.50
N ILE A 126 18.18 -3.43 -2.38
CA ILE A 126 19.08 -3.84 -3.47
C ILE A 126 19.39 -2.64 -4.37
N THR A 127 18.35 -1.93 -4.80
CA THR A 127 18.50 -0.82 -5.74
C THR A 127 19.16 0.38 -5.07
N TYR A 128 18.78 0.68 -3.82
CA TYR A 128 19.39 1.72 -2.99
C TYR A 128 20.89 1.48 -2.81
N ALA A 129 21.29 0.28 -2.39
CA ALA A 129 22.69 -0.05 -2.17
C ALA A 129 23.49 0.05 -3.48
N ALA A 130 22.97 -0.54 -4.56
CA ALA A 130 23.61 -0.51 -5.88
C ALA A 130 23.79 0.91 -6.45
N THR A 131 22.85 1.82 -6.18
CA THR A 131 22.95 3.21 -6.66
C THR A 131 23.76 4.11 -5.75
N SER A 132 23.64 3.96 -4.43
CA SER A 132 24.41 4.74 -3.46
C SER A 132 25.92 4.50 -3.60
N SER A 133 26.34 3.29 -3.97
CA SER A 133 27.75 2.96 -4.18
C SER A 133 28.39 3.73 -5.34
N MET A 134 27.59 4.25 -6.29
CA MET A 134 28.09 5.08 -7.39
C MET A 134 28.70 6.40 -6.91
N GLY A 135 28.35 6.88 -5.70
CA GLY A 135 28.99 8.06 -5.11
C GLY A 135 30.49 7.87 -4.82
N PHE A 136 30.96 6.62 -4.76
CA PHE A 136 32.37 6.28 -4.58
C PHE A 136 33.14 6.16 -5.90
N LEU A 137 32.47 6.21 -7.05
CA LEU A 137 33.14 6.28 -8.35
C LEU A 137 33.66 7.69 -8.64
N ASP A 138 34.56 7.79 -9.61
CA ASP A 138 35.11 9.08 -10.05
C ASP A 138 34.07 9.85 -10.88
N GLN A 139 34.20 11.18 -10.94
CA GLN A 139 33.19 12.07 -11.54
C GLN A 139 32.84 11.74 -13.00
N GLY A 140 33.76 11.14 -13.77
CA GLY A 140 33.52 10.72 -15.15
C GLY A 140 32.46 9.62 -15.27
N ASP A 141 32.36 8.74 -14.27
CA ASP A 141 31.45 7.59 -14.26
C ASP A 141 30.06 7.93 -13.71
N LEU A 142 29.89 9.11 -13.11
CA LEU A 142 28.60 9.54 -12.54
C LEU A 142 27.50 9.75 -13.60
N PHE A 143 27.88 10.02 -14.85
CA PHE A 143 26.92 10.12 -15.96
C PHE A 143 26.24 8.77 -16.27
N ALA A 144 26.90 7.64 -15.94
CA ALA A 144 26.32 6.32 -16.07
C ALA A 144 25.51 5.89 -14.82
N ALA A 145 25.57 6.64 -13.72
CA ALA A 145 24.88 6.30 -12.47
C ALA A 145 23.36 6.10 -12.62
N PRO A 146 22.63 6.82 -13.50
CA PRO A 146 21.21 6.56 -13.76
C PRO A 146 20.92 5.24 -14.50
N LEU A 147 21.91 4.59 -15.13
CA LEU A 147 21.72 3.30 -15.80
C LEU A 147 21.62 2.14 -14.81
N VAL A 148 22.29 2.23 -13.67
CA VAL A 148 22.23 1.23 -12.60
C VAL A 148 20.80 1.03 -12.07
N PRO A 149 20.06 2.06 -11.61
CA PRO A 149 18.71 1.88 -11.12
C PRO A 149 17.76 1.38 -12.21
N LEU A 150 17.97 1.76 -13.48
CA LEU A 150 17.18 1.25 -14.60
C LEU A 150 17.39 -0.25 -14.81
N GLY A 151 18.64 -0.70 -14.91
CA GLY A 151 18.98 -2.11 -15.09
C GLY A 151 18.50 -3.00 -13.94
N THR A 152 18.68 -2.54 -12.70
CA THR A 152 18.18 -3.25 -11.52
C THR A 152 16.66 -3.29 -11.48
N THR A 153 15.97 -2.19 -11.83
CA THR A 153 14.50 -2.13 -11.86
C THR A 153 13.93 -3.09 -12.89
N ILE A 154 14.51 -3.15 -14.08
CA ILE A 154 14.10 -4.10 -15.14
C ILE A 154 14.26 -5.54 -14.64
N THR A 155 15.41 -5.87 -14.06
CA THR A 155 15.70 -7.20 -13.54
C THR A 155 14.70 -7.60 -12.45
N ILE A 156 14.43 -6.69 -11.50
CA ILE A 156 13.44 -6.87 -10.44
C ILE A 156 12.03 -7.06 -11.01
N GLY A 157 11.67 -6.30 -12.04
CA GLY A 157 10.39 -6.44 -12.75
C GLY A 157 10.22 -7.81 -13.38
N ILE A 158 11.24 -8.31 -14.08
CA ILE A 158 11.25 -9.66 -14.67
C ILE A 158 11.08 -10.71 -13.58
N PHE A 159 11.86 -10.64 -12.48
CA PHE A 159 11.73 -11.57 -11.35
C PHE A 159 10.34 -11.55 -10.71
N GLY A 160 9.73 -10.36 -10.59
CA GLY A 160 8.36 -10.21 -10.10
C GLY A 160 7.35 -10.88 -11.03
N TRP A 161 7.54 -10.73 -12.35
CA TRP A 161 6.64 -11.27 -13.39
C TRP A 161 6.74 -12.79 -13.55
N THR A 162 7.92 -13.37 -13.39
CA THR A 162 8.12 -14.82 -13.49
C THR A 162 7.70 -15.59 -12.24
N ALA A 163 7.33 -14.88 -11.17
CA ALA A 163 6.89 -15.50 -9.93
C ALA A 163 5.59 -16.29 -10.13
N LYS A 164 5.56 -17.49 -9.53
CA LYS A 164 4.35 -18.32 -9.50
C LYS A 164 3.47 -17.92 -8.31
N PRO A 165 2.14 -17.99 -8.45
CA PRO A 165 1.25 -17.85 -7.31
C PRO A 165 1.54 -18.89 -6.23
N LYS A 166 1.27 -18.54 -4.97
CA LYS A 166 1.44 -19.47 -3.84
C LYS A 166 0.53 -20.68 -3.96
N VAL A 167 -0.69 -20.48 -4.45
CA VAL A 167 -1.65 -21.54 -4.73
C VAL A 167 -1.68 -21.74 -6.25
N PRO A 168 -1.27 -22.92 -6.76
CA PRO A 168 -1.35 -23.21 -8.19
C PRO A 168 -2.79 -23.07 -8.68
N THR A 169 -3.00 -22.34 -9.78
CA THR A 169 -4.30 -22.24 -10.43
C THR A 169 -4.12 -22.31 -11.94
N ASN A 170 -5.11 -22.90 -12.61
CA ASN A 170 -5.18 -22.90 -14.07
C ASN A 170 -5.90 -21.64 -14.60
N ASN A 171 -6.36 -20.75 -13.72
CA ASN A 171 -7.03 -19.52 -14.12
C ASN A 171 -6.00 -18.48 -14.56
N GLU A 172 -6.01 -18.17 -15.86
CA GLU A 172 -5.09 -17.22 -16.47
C GLU A 172 -5.28 -15.80 -15.93
N TYR A 173 -6.53 -15.34 -15.76
CA TYR A 173 -6.83 -14.00 -15.25
C TYR A 173 -6.28 -13.79 -13.84
N TYR A 174 -6.47 -14.76 -12.95
CA TYR A 174 -5.87 -14.72 -11.62
C TYR A 174 -4.34 -14.69 -11.71
N THR A 175 -3.74 -15.56 -12.53
CA THR A 175 -2.28 -15.66 -12.65
C THR A 175 -1.67 -14.37 -13.19
N ASN A 176 -2.31 -13.75 -14.19
CA ASN A 176 -1.89 -12.48 -14.78
C ASN A 176 -2.01 -11.36 -13.75
N GLY A 177 -3.14 -11.25 -13.05
CA GLY A 177 -3.32 -10.24 -12.00
C GLY A 177 -2.29 -10.37 -10.87
N TYR A 178 -1.99 -11.61 -10.47
CA TYR A 178 -0.97 -11.90 -9.46
C TYR A 178 0.42 -11.41 -9.88
N LYS A 179 0.85 -11.79 -11.09
CA LYS A 179 2.17 -11.43 -11.62
C LYS A 179 2.30 -9.93 -11.84
N GLU A 180 1.30 -9.31 -12.43
CA GLU A 180 1.24 -7.88 -12.71
C GLU A 180 1.41 -7.06 -11.43
N GLN A 181 0.57 -7.32 -10.43
CA GLN A 181 0.59 -6.52 -9.20
C GLN A 181 1.84 -6.77 -8.36
N ARG A 182 2.35 -8.01 -8.36
CA ARG A 182 3.61 -8.36 -7.70
C ARG A 182 4.79 -7.63 -8.34
N ALA A 183 4.91 -7.70 -9.66
CA ALA A 183 5.96 -7.02 -10.41
C ALA A 183 5.87 -5.50 -10.20
N PHE A 184 4.66 -4.93 -10.31
CA PHE A 184 4.42 -3.50 -10.08
C PHE A 184 4.88 -3.04 -8.69
N ARG A 185 4.54 -3.79 -7.63
CA ARG A 185 4.98 -3.46 -6.26
C ARG A 185 6.51 -3.47 -6.13
N MET A 186 7.17 -4.47 -6.71
CA MET A 186 8.62 -4.61 -6.65
C MET A 186 9.34 -3.54 -7.48
N ILE A 187 8.85 -3.23 -8.69
CA ILE A 187 9.33 -2.14 -9.55
C ILE A 187 9.21 -0.80 -8.82
N LYS A 188 8.04 -0.50 -8.25
CA LYS A 188 7.83 0.74 -7.50
C LYS A 188 8.81 0.87 -6.34
N ALA A 189 9.04 -0.21 -5.60
CA ALA A 189 10.01 -0.22 -4.51
C ALA A 189 11.46 -0.01 -4.98
N SER A 190 11.83 -0.64 -6.10
CA SER A 190 13.14 -0.48 -6.75
C SER A 190 13.37 0.96 -7.21
N LEU A 191 12.40 1.59 -7.88
CA LEU A 191 12.47 2.98 -8.30
C LEU A 191 12.65 3.94 -7.11
N LEU A 192 11.92 3.73 -6.02
CA LEU A 192 12.09 4.52 -4.79
C LEU A 192 13.48 4.32 -4.17
N GLY A 193 13.97 3.08 -4.15
CA GLY A 193 15.31 2.76 -3.67
C GLY A 193 16.40 3.42 -4.51
N GLY A 194 16.27 3.36 -5.83
CA GLY A 194 17.18 3.99 -6.78
C GLY A 194 17.19 5.51 -6.68
N GLY A 195 16.02 6.13 -6.57
CA GLY A 195 15.92 7.57 -6.34
C GLY A 195 16.62 8.01 -5.04
N ALA A 196 16.38 7.29 -3.94
CA ALA A 196 17.05 7.55 -2.67
C ALA A 196 18.57 7.34 -2.75
N GLY A 197 19.02 6.27 -3.44
CA GLY A 197 20.44 5.97 -3.59
C GLY A 197 21.17 6.98 -4.48
N LEU A 198 20.54 7.52 -5.52
CA LEU A 198 21.10 8.61 -6.33
C LEU A 198 21.32 9.89 -5.51
N ILE A 199 20.37 10.25 -4.63
CA ILE A 199 20.53 11.39 -3.71
C ILE A 199 21.74 11.15 -2.78
N THR A 200 21.85 9.96 -2.20
CA THR A 200 23.00 9.59 -1.36
C THR A 200 24.31 9.64 -2.13
N ALA A 201 24.35 9.10 -3.35
CA ALA A 201 25.54 9.09 -4.21
C ALA A 201 26.01 10.51 -4.54
N ALA A 202 25.07 11.41 -4.88
CA ALA A 202 25.37 12.81 -5.11
C ALA A 202 25.96 13.48 -3.86
N GLY A 203 25.36 13.23 -2.69
CA GLY A 203 25.88 13.74 -1.40
C GLY A 203 27.29 13.27 -1.09
N ILE A 204 27.58 11.97 -1.29
CA ILE A 204 28.93 11.41 -1.12
C ILE A 204 29.92 12.07 -2.08
N ASN A 205 29.56 12.24 -3.35
CA ASN A 205 30.43 12.85 -4.33
C ASN A 205 30.74 14.33 -3.99
N ILE A 206 29.75 15.09 -3.51
CA ILE A 206 29.95 16.47 -3.05
C ILE A 206 30.91 16.52 -1.85
N LEU A 207 30.78 15.60 -0.89
CA LEU A 207 31.66 15.55 0.29
C LEU A 207 33.09 15.11 -0.04
N ARG A 208 33.30 14.35 -1.11
CA ARG A 208 34.63 13.89 -1.53
C ARG A 208 35.42 14.96 -2.31
N ASN A 209 34.72 15.89 -2.95
CA ASN A 209 35.30 16.89 -3.84
C ASN A 209 35.37 18.30 -3.21
N ASN A 210 34.92 18.46 -1.97
CA ASN A 210 35.11 19.66 -1.13
C ASN A 210 36.06 19.32 0.02
#